data_AF-A0A9D9PVA9-F1
#
_entry.id   AF-A0A9D9PVA9-F1
#
_cell.length_a   1.000
_cell.length_b   1.000
_cell.length_c   1.000
_cell.angle_alpha   90.00
_cell.angle_beta   90.00
_cell.angle_gamma   90.00
#
_symmetry.space_group_name_H-M   'P 1'
#
loop_
_entity.id
_entity.type
_entity.pdbx_description
1 polymer ?
#
loop_
_entity_poly.entity_id
_entity_poly.type
_entity_poly.pdbx_seq_one_letter_code
_entity_poly.pdbx_strand_id
1 'polypeptide(L)'
;MLIELGGGVRVLVDTTPDLRSQALACGLDRVDAVLFTHCHADHVMGLDDVRRFNVLQQAAIPCYGDAVTLKEIRRTFAYIFESNDEGGGIPRIHLYPVGGPFSIGGEAIVPVPVWHGRREILGFRVRDFAYLTDCSGIPDASTRPTSRWSRPSPYPRASARGGRGSRTSATTCRTRQPTTRSPRAWRSLTMGSRSRFDRRQKTEDRRQKQEARSKKQRPGAACLLLASDRRQ
;
A
#
# COMPACT_ATOMS: atom_id res chain seq x y z
N MET A 1 6.37 3.57 -5.05
CA MET A 1 7.30 3.06 -4.00
C MET A 1 7.56 1.59 -4.27
N LEU A 2 8.78 1.07 -4.03
CA LEU A 2 9.11 -0.36 -4.18
C LEU A 2 9.36 -0.98 -2.79
N ILE A 3 8.73 -2.13 -2.52
CA ILE A 3 8.94 -2.94 -1.31
C ILE A 3 9.55 -4.27 -1.74
N GLU A 4 10.71 -4.60 -1.18
CA GLU A 4 11.34 -5.91 -1.36
C GLU A 4 11.01 -6.82 -0.17
N LEU A 5 10.35 -7.94 -0.46
CA LEU A 5 9.97 -8.96 0.50
C LEU A 5 11.01 -10.10 0.50
N GLY A 6 10.82 -11.07 1.41
CA GLY A 6 11.67 -12.27 1.44
C GLY A 6 11.66 -13.01 0.10
N GLY A 7 12.76 -13.70 -0.23
CA GLY A 7 12.89 -14.47 -1.47
C GLY A 7 13.01 -13.62 -2.74
N GLY A 8 13.32 -12.33 -2.63
CA GLY A 8 13.50 -11.43 -3.78
C GLY A 8 12.20 -10.96 -4.43
N VAL A 9 11.07 -11.12 -3.74
CA VAL A 9 9.75 -10.71 -4.24
C VAL A 9 9.64 -9.19 -4.22
N ARG A 10 9.31 -8.59 -5.36
CA ARG A 10 9.27 -7.13 -5.57
C ARG A 10 7.82 -6.64 -5.71
N VAL A 11 7.40 -5.80 -4.78
CA VAL A 11 6.03 -5.27 -4.72
C VAL A 11 6.05 -3.77 -4.92
N LEU A 12 5.33 -3.29 -5.94
CA LEU A 12 5.11 -1.86 -6.10
C LEU A 12 3.94 -1.41 -5.23
N VAL A 13 4.06 -0.23 -4.63
CA VAL A 13 2.92 0.52 -4.10
C VAL A 13 2.67 1.68 -5.03
N ASP A 14 1.49 1.64 -5.65
CA ASP A 14 0.99 2.51 -6.71
C ASP A 14 1.83 2.44 -8.01
N THR A 15 1.21 2.85 -9.12
CA THR A 15 1.83 2.96 -10.46
C THR A 15 1.75 4.41 -10.93
N THR A 16 2.63 5.24 -10.37
CA THR A 16 2.69 6.68 -10.65
C THR A 16 3.02 6.96 -12.12
N PRO A 17 2.67 8.13 -12.69
CA PRO A 17 3.07 8.52 -14.05
C PRO A 17 4.56 8.38 -14.35
N ASP A 18 5.41 8.52 -13.33
CA ASP A 18 6.87 8.43 -13.46
C ASP A 18 7.42 6.99 -13.35
N LEU A 19 6.55 5.96 -13.33
CA LEU A 19 6.93 4.56 -13.08
C LEU A 19 8.07 4.10 -13.99
N ARG A 20 7.98 4.33 -15.29
CA ARG A 20 9.05 3.97 -16.24
C ARG A 20 10.39 4.62 -15.87
N SER A 21 10.40 5.93 -15.62
CA SER A 21 11.63 6.66 -15.30
C SER A 21 12.24 6.17 -13.98
N GLN A 22 11.41 5.95 -12.96
CA GLN A 22 11.83 5.40 -11.67
C GLN A 22 12.39 3.98 -11.81
N ALA A 23 11.73 3.13 -12.60
CA ALA A 23 12.17 1.77 -12.86
C ALA A 23 13.54 1.73 -13.56
N LEU A 24 13.74 2.56 -14.58
CA LEU A 24 15.04 2.67 -15.26
C LEU A 24 16.13 3.17 -14.33
N ALA A 25 15.86 4.21 -13.53
CA ALA A 25 16.83 4.76 -12.60
C ALA A 25 17.26 3.77 -11.51
N CYS A 26 16.35 2.86 -11.11
CA CYS A 26 16.62 1.85 -10.08
C CYS A 26 17.04 0.49 -10.66
N GLY A 27 17.12 0.33 -11.98
CA GLY A 27 17.36 -0.97 -12.61
C GLY A 27 16.28 -2.01 -12.30
N LEU A 28 15.03 -1.58 -12.10
CA LEU A 28 13.91 -2.48 -11.80
C LEU A 28 13.47 -3.20 -13.07
N ASP A 29 13.67 -4.51 -13.12
CA ASP A 29 13.34 -5.38 -14.25
C ASP A 29 12.20 -6.37 -13.96
N ARG A 30 11.72 -6.40 -12.70
CA ARG A 30 10.72 -7.36 -12.21
C ARG A 30 9.76 -6.74 -11.22
N VAL A 31 8.47 -7.05 -11.37
CA VAL A 31 7.40 -6.68 -10.43
C VAL A 31 6.49 -7.89 -10.24
N ASP A 32 6.44 -8.40 -9.01
CA ASP A 32 5.64 -9.58 -8.66
C ASP A 32 4.23 -9.23 -8.20
N ALA A 33 4.00 -8.01 -7.71
CA ALA A 33 2.67 -7.52 -7.33
C ALA A 33 2.60 -5.99 -7.29
N VAL A 34 1.39 -5.45 -7.38
CA VAL A 34 1.09 -4.03 -7.18
C VAL A 34 0.05 -3.86 -6.08
N LEU A 35 0.28 -2.92 -5.18
CA LEU A 35 -0.66 -2.49 -4.14
C LEU A 35 -1.15 -1.09 -4.47
N PHE A 36 -2.46 -0.91 -4.61
CA PHE A 36 -3.07 0.39 -4.86
C PHE A 36 -3.63 1.00 -3.58
N THR A 37 -3.19 2.22 -3.28
CA THR A 37 -3.66 2.99 -2.13
C THR A 37 -5.04 3.59 -2.41
N HIS A 38 -5.18 4.26 -3.55
CA HIS A 38 -6.41 4.82 -4.10
C HIS A 38 -6.26 5.23 -5.57
N CYS A 39 -7.37 5.53 -6.24
CA CYS A 39 -7.39 5.82 -7.68
C CYS A 39 -7.30 7.32 -8.02
N HIS A 40 -6.28 8.02 -7.51
CA HIS A 40 -5.90 9.34 -8.01
C HIS A 40 -4.87 9.24 -9.13
N ALA A 41 -4.82 10.24 -10.01
CA ALA A 41 -4.04 10.20 -11.24
C ALA A 41 -2.54 10.00 -10.99
N ASP A 42 -2.00 10.68 -9.99
CA ASP A 42 -0.62 10.56 -9.54
C ASP A 42 -0.27 9.18 -8.96
N HIS A 43 -1.26 8.36 -8.61
CA HIS A 43 -1.08 6.99 -8.12
C HIS A 43 -1.29 5.90 -9.18
N VAL A 44 -2.06 6.16 -10.24
CA VAL A 44 -2.47 5.08 -11.17
C VAL A 44 -2.07 5.30 -12.63
N MET A 45 -1.76 6.52 -13.07
CA MET A 45 -1.63 6.82 -14.50
C MET A 45 -0.36 6.26 -15.16
N GLY A 46 0.53 5.62 -14.42
CA GLY A 46 1.62 4.80 -14.96
C GLY A 46 1.29 3.31 -15.10
N LEU A 47 0.05 2.87 -14.86
CA LEU A 47 -0.33 1.46 -14.92
C LEU A 47 -0.02 0.81 -16.27
N ASP A 48 -0.08 1.58 -17.35
CA ASP A 48 0.22 1.08 -18.69
C ASP A 48 1.67 0.57 -18.81
N ASP A 49 2.63 1.18 -18.09
CA ASP A 49 4.04 0.76 -18.11
C ASP A 49 4.26 -0.66 -17.57
N VAL A 50 3.28 -1.21 -16.83
CA VAL A 50 3.32 -2.58 -16.30
C VAL A 50 3.46 -3.63 -17.41
N ARG A 51 2.97 -3.34 -18.62
CA ARG A 51 3.11 -4.22 -19.79
C ARG A 51 4.56 -4.64 -20.05
N ARG A 52 5.54 -3.77 -19.77
CA ARG A 52 6.95 -4.12 -20.00
C ARG A 52 7.41 -5.22 -19.05
N PHE A 53 6.98 -5.19 -17.79
CA PHE A 53 7.22 -6.26 -16.83
C PHE A 53 6.49 -7.54 -17.21
N ASN A 54 5.29 -7.44 -17.79
CA ASN A 54 4.57 -8.61 -18.30
C ASN A 54 5.35 -9.32 -19.42
N VAL A 55 5.96 -8.56 -20.33
CA VAL A 55 6.80 -9.11 -21.41
C VAL A 55 8.07 -9.75 -20.86
N LEU A 56 8.75 -9.10 -19.91
CA LEU A 56 9.98 -9.64 -19.32
C LEU A 56 9.73 -10.91 -18.49
N GLN A 57 8.63 -10.97 -17.74
CA GLN A 57 8.32 -12.07 -16.83
C GLN A 57 7.43 -13.15 -17.46
N GLN A 58 6.86 -12.88 -18.63
CA GLN A 58 5.84 -13.73 -19.28
C GLN A 58 4.64 -14.06 -18.38
N ALA A 59 4.36 -13.26 -17.35
CA ALA A 59 3.24 -13.43 -16.43
C ALA A 59 2.32 -12.20 -16.37
N ALA A 60 1.08 -12.40 -15.95
CA ALA A 60 0.19 -11.33 -15.52
C ALA A 60 0.54 -10.91 -14.09
N ILE A 61 0.38 -9.63 -13.77
CA ILE A 61 0.76 -9.07 -12.46
C ILE A 61 -0.49 -8.95 -11.56
N PRO A 62 -0.48 -9.54 -10.35
CA PRO A 62 -1.56 -9.37 -9.40
C PRO A 62 -1.54 -7.95 -8.81
N CYS A 63 -2.71 -7.31 -8.84
CA CYS A 63 -2.94 -5.96 -8.36
C CYS A 63 -3.97 -5.97 -7.23
N TYR A 64 -3.62 -5.45 -6.07
CA TYR A 64 -4.44 -5.46 -4.86
C TYR A 64 -4.90 -4.05 -4.50
N GLY A 65 -6.12 -3.93 -3.99
CA GLY A 65 -6.69 -2.66 -3.55
C GLY A 65 -8.08 -2.85 -2.96
N ASP A 66 -8.64 -1.82 -2.32
CA ASP A 66 -10.03 -1.90 -1.88
C ASP A 66 -10.99 -1.97 -3.09
N ALA A 67 -12.21 -2.43 -2.85
CA ALA A 67 -13.19 -2.64 -3.93
C ALA A 67 -13.55 -1.36 -4.69
N VAL A 68 -13.55 -0.19 -4.04
CA VAL A 68 -13.85 1.11 -4.66
C VAL A 68 -12.71 1.49 -5.60
N THR A 69 -11.48 1.43 -5.12
CA THR A 69 -10.25 1.72 -5.87
C THR A 69 -10.12 0.82 -7.09
N LEU A 70 -10.33 -0.50 -6.95
CA LEU A 70 -10.25 -1.42 -8.09
C LEU A 70 -11.36 -1.23 -9.10
N LYS A 71 -12.57 -0.83 -8.67
CA LYS A 71 -13.67 -0.47 -9.57
C LYS A 71 -13.31 0.77 -10.39
N GLU A 72 -12.71 1.77 -9.76
CA GLU A 72 -12.26 2.99 -10.44
C GLU A 72 -11.11 2.69 -11.42
N ILE A 73 -10.14 1.86 -11.05
CA ILE A 73 -9.07 1.40 -11.95
C ILE A 73 -9.66 0.68 -13.16
N ARG A 74 -10.60 -0.25 -12.96
CA ARG A 74 -11.26 -0.95 -14.05
C ARG A 74 -11.96 0.02 -15.01
N ARG A 75 -12.59 1.07 -14.49
CA ARG A 75 -13.25 2.10 -15.30
C ARG A 75 -12.23 2.98 -16.07
N THR A 76 -11.19 3.42 -15.40
CA THR A 76 -10.16 4.31 -15.97
C THR A 76 -9.36 3.60 -17.07
N PHE A 77 -9.08 2.31 -16.88
CA PHE A 77 -8.30 1.48 -17.80
C PHE A 77 -9.16 0.39 -18.44
N ALA A 78 -10.41 0.71 -18.81
CA ALA A 78 -11.38 -0.25 -19.34
C ALA A 78 -10.83 -1.08 -20.50
N TYR A 79 -10.05 -0.46 -21.39
CA TYR A 79 -9.40 -1.13 -22.53
C TYR A 79 -8.55 -2.34 -22.11
N ILE A 80 -7.89 -2.31 -20.95
CA ILE A 80 -7.08 -3.43 -20.42
C ILE A 80 -7.94 -4.68 -20.20
N PHE A 81 -9.20 -4.50 -19.84
CA PHE A 81 -10.10 -5.58 -19.45
C PHE A 81 -11.08 -6.00 -20.55
N GLU A 82 -11.24 -5.17 -21.57
CA GLU A 82 -12.18 -5.37 -22.67
C GLU A 82 -11.49 -5.81 -23.97
N SER A 83 -10.18 -5.61 -24.08
CA SER A 83 -9.40 -6.04 -25.24
C SER A 83 -9.22 -7.55 -25.29
N ASN A 84 -9.39 -8.13 -26.49
CA ASN A 84 -8.93 -9.49 -26.82
C ASN A 84 -7.52 -9.47 -27.46
N ASP A 85 -6.74 -8.42 -27.20
CA ASP A 85 -5.46 -8.21 -27.88
C ASP A 85 -4.39 -9.15 -27.31
N GLU A 86 -4.00 -10.16 -28.11
CA GLU A 86 -2.96 -11.12 -27.77
C GLU A 86 -1.54 -10.59 -28.10
N GLY A 87 -1.43 -9.42 -28.76
CA GLY A 87 -0.18 -8.86 -29.28
C GLY A 87 0.78 -8.26 -28.24
N GLY A 88 0.49 -8.38 -26.95
CA GLY A 88 1.37 -7.93 -25.86
C GLY A 88 1.49 -6.40 -25.70
N GLY A 89 0.71 -5.62 -26.45
CA GLY A 89 0.66 -4.16 -26.36
C GLY A 89 -0.08 -3.64 -25.13
N ILE A 90 -0.83 -4.50 -24.43
CA ILE A 90 -1.72 -4.14 -23.33
C ILE A 90 -1.20 -4.77 -22.02
N PRO A 91 -1.24 -4.04 -20.89
CA PRO A 91 -0.89 -4.61 -19.59
C PRO A 91 -1.71 -5.86 -19.27
N ARG A 92 -1.07 -6.88 -18.71
CA ARG A 92 -1.74 -8.09 -18.22
C ARG A 92 -1.76 -8.04 -16.70
N ILE A 93 -2.92 -7.76 -16.13
CA ILE A 93 -3.10 -7.63 -14.68
C ILE A 93 -4.33 -8.37 -14.18
N HIS A 94 -4.29 -8.80 -12.92
CA HIS A 94 -5.44 -9.38 -12.23
C HIS A 94 -5.77 -8.55 -11.00
N LEU A 95 -7.02 -8.06 -10.90
CA LEU A 95 -7.46 -7.24 -9.77
C LEU A 95 -7.97 -8.13 -8.63
N TYR A 96 -7.41 -7.97 -7.44
CA TYR A 96 -7.74 -8.71 -6.23
C TYR A 96 -8.26 -7.75 -5.13
N PRO A 97 -9.58 -7.69 -4.89
CA PRO A 97 -10.12 -6.86 -3.83
C PRO A 97 -9.65 -7.35 -2.46
N VAL A 98 -9.15 -6.44 -1.63
CA VAL A 98 -8.72 -6.73 -0.26
C VAL A 98 -9.65 -6.09 0.75
N GLY A 99 -10.07 -6.88 1.74
CA GLY A 99 -10.90 -6.44 2.88
C GLY A 99 -10.22 -6.65 4.24
N GLY A 100 -8.97 -7.11 4.25
CA GLY A 100 -8.22 -7.45 5.45
C GLY A 100 -6.82 -7.98 5.12
N PRO A 101 -6.07 -8.45 6.13
CA PRO A 101 -4.72 -8.97 5.93
C PRO A 101 -4.67 -10.11 4.91
N PHE A 102 -3.65 -10.09 4.06
CA PHE A 102 -3.39 -11.09 3.03
C PHE A 102 -1.88 -11.36 2.93
N SER A 103 -1.44 -12.22 2.00
CA SER A 103 -0.03 -12.54 1.84
C SER A 103 0.45 -12.42 0.39
N ILE A 104 1.68 -11.91 0.23
CA ILE A 104 2.44 -11.88 -1.03
C ILE A 104 3.82 -12.48 -0.72
N GLY A 105 4.27 -13.47 -1.49
CA GLY A 105 5.60 -14.08 -1.27
C GLY A 105 5.78 -14.72 0.11
N GLY A 106 4.70 -15.13 0.78
CA GLY A 106 4.73 -15.67 2.15
C GLY A 106 4.79 -14.61 3.26
N GLU A 107 4.93 -13.33 2.91
CA GLU A 107 4.92 -12.22 3.86
C GLU A 107 3.50 -11.69 4.07
N ALA A 108 3.21 -11.24 5.28
CA ALA A 108 1.90 -10.68 5.62
C ALA A 108 1.82 -9.20 5.24
N ILE A 109 0.83 -8.86 4.41
CA ILE A 109 0.49 -7.49 4.04
C ILE A 109 -0.80 -7.11 4.76
N VAL A 110 -0.76 -6.03 5.53
CA VAL A 110 -1.88 -5.55 6.33
C VAL A 110 -2.37 -4.23 5.74
N PRO A 111 -3.56 -4.20 5.12
CA PRO A 111 -4.21 -2.95 4.74
C PRO A 111 -4.47 -2.09 5.99
N VAL A 112 -4.19 -0.80 5.89
CA VAL A 112 -4.40 0.18 6.96
C VAL A 112 -5.33 1.26 6.43
N PRO A 113 -6.63 1.25 6.79
CA PRO A 113 -7.55 2.31 6.38
C PRO A 113 -7.08 3.66 6.91
N VAL A 114 -7.10 4.69 6.07
CA VAL A 114 -6.78 6.08 6.43
C VAL A 114 -7.73 7.05 5.74
N TRP A 115 -7.91 8.23 6.33
CA TRP A 115 -8.74 9.29 5.76
C TRP A 115 -7.96 10.14 4.77
N HIS A 116 -8.49 10.30 3.56
CA HIS A 116 -8.08 11.27 2.54
C HIS A 116 -9.21 12.27 2.29
N GLY A 117 -9.22 13.37 3.05
CA GLY A 117 -10.32 14.32 3.06
C GLY A 117 -11.60 13.67 3.60
N ARG A 118 -12.56 13.41 2.71
CA ARG A 118 -13.85 12.76 3.06
C ARG A 118 -13.94 11.30 2.64
N ARG A 119 -12.90 10.77 2.01
CA ARG A 119 -12.83 9.41 1.50
C ARG A 119 -11.90 8.58 2.38
N GLU A 120 -12.25 7.33 2.62
CA GLU A 120 -11.31 6.35 3.17
C GLU A 120 -10.50 5.72 2.04
N ILE A 121 -9.18 5.63 2.23
CA ILE A 121 -8.23 4.99 1.32
C ILE A 121 -7.39 3.96 2.07
N LEU A 122 -6.58 3.19 1.36
CA LEU A 122 -5.67 2.24 1.98
C LEU A 122 -4.24 2.77 2.04
N GLY A 123 -3.63 2.66 3.22
CA GLY A 123 -2.20 2.44 3.36
C GLY A 123 -1.89 0.96 3.51
N PHE A 124 -0.60 0.62 3.52
CA PHE A 124 -0.16 -0.76 3.67
C PHE A 124 0.94 -0.88 4.71
N ARG A 125 0.82 -1.88 5.57
CA ARG A 125 1.82 -2.21 6.56
C ARG A 125 2.39 -3.59 6.29
N VAL A 126 3.71 -3.66 6.32
CA VAL A 126 4.51 -4.85 6.09
C VAL A 126 5.53 -4.91 7.20
N ARG A 127 5.52 -6.01 7.97
CA ARG A 127 6.39 -6.16 9.16
C ARG A 127 6.25 -4.96 10.11
N ASP A 128 7.34 -4.27 10.40
CA ASP A 128 7.47 -3.10 11.27
C ASP A 128 7.41 -1.76 10.52
N PHE A 129 7.10 -1.80 9.22
CA PHE A 129 7.01 -0.65 8.33
C PHE A 129 5.57 -0.40 7.87
N ALA A 130 5.14 0.87 7.84
CA ALA A 130 3.88 1.27 7.23
C ALA A 130 4.07 2.38 6.19
N TYR A 131 3.46 2.21 5.02
CA TYR A 131 3.36 3.21 3.96
C TYR A 131 1.97 3.83 3.96
N LEU A 132 1.88 5.09 4.40
CA LEU A 132 0.67 5.89 4.42
C LEU A 132 0.89 7.16 3.58
N THR A 133 0.17 7.28 2.48
CA THR A 133 0.16 8.46 1.61
C THR A 133 -1.21 9.13 1.66
N ASP A 134 -1.30 10.40 1.26
CA ASP A 134 -2.57 11.13 1.15
C ASP A 134 -3.43 11.07 2.43
N CYS A 135 -2.76 10.99 3.57
CA CYS A 135 -3.39 10.76 4.87
C CYS A 135 -3.66 12.10 5.58
N SER A 136 -4.93 12.45 5.66
CA SER A 136 -5.47 13.54 6.48
C SER A 136 -5.86 13.11 7.91
N GLY A 137 -5.99 11.80 8.15
CA GLY A 137 -6.29 11.25 9.47
C GLY A 137 -6.20 9.73 9.52
N ILE A 138 -5.95 9.17 10.70
CA ILE A 138 -5.86 7.72 10.91
C ILE A 138 -7.02 7.30 11.82
N PRO A 139 -7.97 6.47 11.36
CA PRO A 139 -9.03 5.91 12.20
C PRO A 139 -8.48 5.15 13.41
N ASP A 140 -9.19 5.18 14.54
CA ASP A 140 -8.78 4.44 15.75
C ASP A 140 -8.67 2.92 15.52
N ALA A 141 -9.45 2.39 14.59
CA ALA A 141 -9.36 0.98 14.19
C ALA A 141 -7.98 0.63 13.61
N SER A 142 -7.31 1.60 12.98
CA SER A 142 -6.03 1.44 12.28
C SER A 142 -4.81 1.56 13.19
N THR A 143 -4.96 2.12 14.40
CA THR A 143 -3.85 2.31 15.36
C THR A 143 -3.66 1.13 16.32
N ARG A 144 -4.53 0.11 16.27
CA ARG A 144 -4.48 -1.02 17.20
C ARG A 144 -3.24 -1.90 17.00
N PRO A 145 -2.48 -2.22 18.08
CA PRO A 145 -1.31 -3.10 18.00
C PRO A 145 -1.67 -4.49 17.50
N THR A 146 -0.90 -4.99 16.54
CA THR A 146 -1.26 -6.20 15.80
C THR A 146 -0.84 -7.52 16.42
N SER A 147 -0.55 -7.53 17.73
CA SER A 147 -0.26 -8.75 18.51
C SER A 147 -1.38 -9.82 18.47
N ARG A 148 -2.50 -9.54 17.78
CA ARG A 148 -3.70 -10.38 17.71
C ARG A 148 -4.10 -10.83 16.30
N TRP A 149 -3.36 -10.47 15.26
CA TRP A 149 -3.68 -10.91 13.89
C TRP A 149 -2.90 -12.16 13.56
N SER A 150 -3.54 -13.32 13.76
CA SER A 150 -3.04 -14.62 13.33
C SER A 150 -2.75 -14.60 11.82
N ARG A 151 -1.64 -15.22 11.39
CA ARG A 151 -1.20 -15.31 9.98
C ARG A 151 -2.40 -15.63 9.07
N PRO A 152 -2.68 -14.82 8.02
CA PRO A 152 -3.77 -15.12 7.11
C PRO A 152 -3.46 -16.35 6.25
N SER A 153 -4.49 -17.13 5.96
CA SER A 153 -4.48 -18.28 5.04
C SER A 153 -4.07 -17.84 3.63
N PRO A 154 -3.26 -18.62 2.90
CA PRO A 154 -2.70 -18.22 1.60
C PRO A 154 -3.71 -18.08 0.44
N TYR A 155 -5.00 -18.34 0.66
CA TYR A 155 -6.04 -18.26 -0.39
C TYR A 155 -7.38 -17.72 0.15
N PRO A 156 -8.11 -16.88 -0.61
CA PRO A 156 -9.53 -16.63 -0.34
C PRO A 156 -10.30 -17.96 -0.50
N ARG A 157 -11.08 -18.34 0.52
CA ARG A 157 -11.88 -19.57 0.50
C ARG A 157 -12.87 -19.52 -0.66
N ALA A 158 -12.69 -20.40 -1.65
CA ALA A 158 -13.76 -20.75 -2.57
C ALA A 158 -14.92 -21.38 -1.79
N SER A 159 -16.15 -20.95 -2.07
CA SER A 159 -17.36 -21.50 -1.48
C SER A 159 -17.67 -22.88 -2.08
N ALA A 160 -17.32 -23.95 -1.36
CA ALA A 160 -17.81 -25.29 -1.66
C ALA A 160 -19.11 -25.57 -0.89
N ARG A 161 -20.19 -25.83 -1.63
CA ARG A 161 -21.45 -26.40 -1.12
C ARG A 161 -21.26 -27.88 -0.75
N GLY A 162 -21.90 -28.30 0.34
CA GLY A 162 -22.47 -29.64 0.52
C GLY A 162 -21.62 -30.71 1.22
N GLY A 163 -22.15 -31.27 2.31
CA GLY A 163 -21.70 -32.56 2.89
C GLY A 163 -21.96 -32.70 4.39
N ARG A 164 -22.85 -33.62 4.78
CA ARG A 164 -23.27 -33.93 6.16
C ARG A 164 -22.31 -34.88 6.89
N GLY A 165 -22.35 -34.81 8.24
CA GLY A 165 -21.97 -35.87 9.19
C GLY A 165 -20.48 -35.87 9.55
N SER A 166 -20.02 -36.20 10.76
CA SER A 166 -20.63 -36.73 11.98
C SER A 166 -19.66 -36.45 13.16
N ARG A 167 -20.13 -36.68 14.39
CA ARG A 167 -19.48 -36.36 15.68
C ARG A 167 -18.25 -37.22 16.00
N THR A 168 -17.41 -36.69 16.90
CA THR A 168 -16.56 -37.29 17.98
C THR A 168 -15.17 -36.63 17.93
N SER A 169 -14.38 -36.39 18.98
CA SER A 169 -14.47 -36.48 20.45
C SER A 169 -13.30 -35.63 21.00
N ALA A 170 -13.37 -35.28 22.28
CA ALA A 170 -12.53 -34.33 23.00
C ALA A 170 -11.01 -34.57 22.94
N THR A 171 -10.21 -33.51 23.17
CA THR A 171 -9.06 -33.55 24.08
C THR A 171 -8.73 -32.13 24.56
N THR A 172 -8.87 -31.92 25.86
CA THR A 172 -8.43 -30.74 26.60
C THR A 172 -6.91 -30.76 26.72
N CYS A 173 -6.21 -29.69 26.33
CA CYS A 173 -4.84 -29.47 26.78
C CYS A 173 -4.69 -28.02 27.23
N ARG A 174 -4.41 -27.87 28.53
CA ARG A 174 -4.25 -26.64 29.27
C ARG A 174 -2.82 -26.16 29.05
N THR A 175 -2.61 -25.00 28.43
CA THR A 175 -1.31 -24.33 28.40
C THR A 175 -1.41 -22.89 28.90
N ARG A 176 -0.37 -22.54 29.66
CA ARG A 176 -0.25 -21.44 30.61
C ARG A 176 -0.37 -20.06 29.97
N GLN A 177 -0.99 -19.13 30.71
CA GLN A 177 -0.95 -17.69 30.43
C GLN A 177 0.49 -17.16 30.53
N PRO A 178 0.99 -16.39 29.54
CA PRO A 178 2.10 -15.47 29.76
C PRO A 178 1.54 -14.14 30.29
N THR A 179 2.19 -13.66 31.35
CA THR A 179 1.98 -12.38 32.03
C THR A 179 1.96 -11.19 31.06
N THR A 180 0.96 -10.33 31.22
CA THR A 180 0.77 -9.08 30.47
C THR A 180 1.93 -8.11 30.69
N ARG A 181 2.63 -7.75 29.61
CA ARG A 181 3.50 -6.56 29.57
C ARG A 181 2.86 -5.56 28.59
N SER A 182 2.64 -4.33 29.04
CA SER A 182 1.88 -3.29 28.33
C SER A 182 2.41 -3.00 26.92
N PRO A 183 1.57 -2.81 25.89
CA PRO A 183 2.01 -2.32 24.59
C PRO A 183 2.49 -0.86 24.70
N ARG A 184 3.69 -0.57 24.22
CA ARG A 184 4.24 0.79 24.13
C ARG A 184 3.53 1.59 23.03
N ALA A 185 3.37 2.88 23.26
CA ALA A 185 2.76 3.83 22.32
C ALA A 185 3.68 4.16 21.14
N TRP A 186 3.11 4.22 19.94
CA TRP A 186 3.77 4.62 18.69
C TRP A 186 3.89 6.15 18.63
N ARG A 187 5.02 6.67 18.12
CA ARG A 187 5.23 8.11 17.91
C ARG A 187 5.16 8.42 16.41
N SER A 188 4.39 9.45 16.04
CA SER A 188 4.41 10.02 14.70
C SER A 188 5.65 10.91 14.53
N LEU A 189 6.32 10.77 13.39
CA LEU A 189 7.37 11.70 12.97
C LEU A 189 6.88 12.41 11.69
N THR A 190 6.54 13.68 11.81
CA THR A 190 6.39 14.57 10.66
C THR A 190 7.77 15.08 10.27
N MET A 191 8.30 14.67 9.11
CA MET A 191 9.53 15.26 8.58
C MET A 191 9.23 16.68 8.07
N GLY A 192 9.72 17.69 8.81
CA GLY A 192 9.85 19.06 8.32
C GLY A 192 11.26 19.25 7.76
N SER A 193 11.38 19.50 6.46
CA SER A 193 12.66 19.84 5.86
C SER A 193 13.12 21.24 6.31
N ARG A 194 14.30 21.31 6.91
CA ARG A 194 15.13 22.53 6.96
C ARG A 194 16.53 22.13 6.54
N SER A 195 16.93 22.48 5.32
CA SER A 195 18.35 22.55 4.98
C SER A 195 18.87 23.97 5.26
N ARG A 196 20.07 24.05 5.85
CA ARG A 196 20.85 25.27 6.01
C ARG A 196 21.86 25.33 4.86
N PHE A 197 21.65 26.26 3.91
CA PHE A 197 22.57 26.83 2.91
C PHE A 197 21.64 27.60 1.95
N ASP A 198 21.73 28.87 1.57
CA ASP A 198 22.76 29.91 1.60
C ASP A 198 22.03 31.28 1.70
N ARG A 199 22.65 32.28 2.34
CA ARG A 199 22.15 33.67 2.41
C ARG A 199 22.60 34.42 1.16
N ARG A 200 21.70 34.73 0.23
CA ARG A 200 21.60 36.04 -0.46
C ARG A 200 20.47 36.01 -1.51
N GLN A 201 19.45 36.83 -1.25
CA GLN A 201 18.40 37.38 -2.13
C GLN A 201 17.07 37.38 -1.37
N LYS A 202 16.99 38.23 -0.34
CA LYS A 202 15.82 38.34 0.53
C LYS A 202 15.58 39.79 0.91
N THR A 203 15.28 40.64 -0.06
CA THR A 203 14.86 42.04 0.22
C THR A 203 13.77 42.64 -0.65
N GLU A 204 13.19 42.00 -1.68
CA GLU A 204 12.13 42.69 -2.45
C GLU A 204 10.75 42.00 -2.50
N ASP A 205 10.62 40.74 -2.09
CA ASP A 205 9.35 40.02 -2.26
C ASP A 205 8.55 39.85 -0.95
N ARG A 206 8.88 40.67 0.06
CA ARG A 206 8.22 40.69 1.37
C ARG A 206 7.03 41.64 1.46
N ARG A 207 6.77 42.45 0.42
CA ARG A 207 5.71 43.47 0.45
C ARG A 207 4.43 43.08 -0.29
N GLN A 208 4.43 42.01 -1.09
CA GLN A 208 3.23 41.56 -1.83
C GLN A 208 2.55 40.29 -1.27
N LYS A 209 3.11 39.65 -0.23
CA LYS A 209 2.57 38.39 0.33
C LYS A 209 1.71 38.55 1.59
N GLN A 210 1.35 39.79 1.95
CA GLN A 210 0.57 40.09 3.14
C GLN A 210 -0.95 40.19 2.91
N GLU A 211 -1.43 40.11 1.65
CA GLU A 211 -2.87 40.14 1.32
C GLU A 211 -3.49 38.80 0.89
N ALA A 212 -2.74 37.70 0.83
CA ALA A 212 -3.26 36.37 0.45
C ALA A 212 -3.31 35.37 1.63
N ARG A 213 -3.62 35.84 2.85
CA ARG A 213 -3.78 34.99 4.04
C ARG A 213 -5.25 34.82 4.42
N SER A 214 -5.99 34.05 3.62
CA SER A 214 -7.14 33.27 4.12
C SER A 214 -7.32 32.04 3.23
N LYS A 215 -7.41 30.87 3.86
CA LYS A 215 -7.46 29.50 3.29
C LYS A 215 -6.13 28.97 2.73
N LYS A 216 -5.45 28.16 3.56
CA LYS A 216 -4.28 27.37 3.14
C LYS A 216 -4.57 25.88 3.39
N GLN A 217 -5.00 25.17 2.35
CA GLN A 217 -4.81 23.72 2.23
C GLN A 217 -3.29 23.46 2.18
N ARG A 218 -2.83 22.49 2.97
CA ARG A 218 -1.44 22.02 2.95
C ARG A 218 -1.33 20.91 1.89
N PRO A 219 -0.26 20.85 1.09
CA PRO A 219 -0.05 19.72 0.18
C PRO A 219 0.24 18.44 0.99
N GLY A 220 -0.14 17.30 0.40
CA GLY A 220 0.00 15.96 0.96
C GLY A 220 1.44 15.67 1.38
N ALA A 221 1.59 15.24 2.63
CA ALA A 221 2.84 14.71 3.15
C ALA A 221 2.68 13.20 3.29
N ALA A 222 3.61 12.41 2.73
CA ALA A 222 3.76 11.02 3.09
C ALA A 222 4.18 10.94 4.57
N CYS A 223 3.44 10.21 5.39
CA CYS A 223 3.82 9.97 6.78
C CYS A 223 4.50 8.61 6.88
N LEU A 224 5.83 8.62 6.95
CA LEU A 224 6.62 7.42 7.17
C LEU A 224 6.63 7.11 8.67
N LEU A 225 5.96 6.02 9.08
CA LEU A 225 6.08 5.50 10.44
C LEU A 225 7.13 4.39 10.43
N LEU A 226 8.34 4.71 10.91
CA LEU A 226 9.39 3.73 11.18
C LEU A 226 9.35 3.33 12.65
N ALA A 227 9.38 2.03 12.94
CA ALA A 227 9.65 1.53 14.29
C ALA A 227 11.12 1.84 14.65
N SER A 228 11.37 2.22 15.90
CA SER A 228 12.74 2.40 16.40
C SER A 228 13.43 1.04 16.49
N ASP A 229 14.40 0.82 15.61
CA ASP A 229 15.34 -0.30 15.62
C ASP A 229 16.08 -0.36 16.96
N ARG A 230 16.09 -1.52 17.62
CA ARG A 230 17.07 -1.80 18.68
C ARG A 230 18.14 -2.70 18.09
N ARG A 231 19.31 -2.10 17.85
CA ARG A 231 20.57 -2.83 17.92
C ARG A 231 20.79 -3.33 19.37
N GLN A 232 21.36 -4.52 19.44
CA GLN A 232 21.83 -5.30 20.59
C GLN A 232 20.78 -6.21 21.25
#